data_AF-A0A378X166-F1
#
_entry.id   AF-A0A378X166-F1
#
_cell.length_a   1.000
_cell.length_b   1.000
_cell.length_c   1.000
_cell.angle_alpha   90.00
_cell.angle_beta   90.00
_cell.angle_gamma   90.00
#
_symmetry.space_group_name_H-M   'P 1'
#
loop_
_entity.id
_entity.type
_entity.pdbx_description
1 polymer ?
#
loop_
_entity_poly.entity_id
_entity_poly.type
_entity_poly.pdbx_seq_one_letter_code
_entity_poly.pdbx_strand_id
1 'polypeptide(L)'
;MILAFNHAYYAERSNTHALEFLAPGAEGVNTQRGERYPLTGEFIQSGISKVAANTRYCVRIEPDSIDRWQVEITEQVGSETTAVTRQLITTTTVDGRTLIATIVAP
;
A
#
# COMPACT_ATOMS: atom_id res chain seq x y z
N MET A 1 -7.71 -7.10 3.40
CA MET A 1 -6.87 -5.98 3.87
C MET A 1 -6.10 -5.30 2.73
N ILE A 2 -5.19 -5.94 1.98
CA ILE A 2 -4.36 -5.30 0.93
C ILE A 2 -5.20 -4.61 -0.13
N LEU A 3 -6.20 -5.30 -0.69
CA LEU A 3 -7.10 -4.68 -1.67
C LEU A 3 -7.86 -3.50 -1.08
N ALA A 4 -8.34 -3.63 0.17
CA ALA A 4 -9.08 -2.57 0.85
C ALA A 4 -8.20 -1.35 1.19
N PHE A 5 -6.95 -1.57 1.58
CA PHE A 5 -5.95 -0.51 1.76
C PHE A 5 -5.73 0.27 0.47
N ASN A 6 -5.52 -0.44 -0.66
CA ASN A 6 -5.36 0.20 -1.96
C ASN A 6 -6.64 0.93 -2.41
N HIS A 7 -7.82 0.38 -2.11
CA HIS A 7 -9.09 1.06 -2.38
C HIS A 7 -9.23 2.36 -1.58
N ALA A 8 -8.94 2.34 -0.28
CA ALA A 8 -8.94 3.53 0.56
C ALA A 8 -7.93 4.59 0.06
N TYR A 9 -6.76 4.15 -0.41
CA TYR A 9 -5.70 5.02 -0.93
C TYR A 9 -6.06 5.65 -2.28
N TYR A 10 -6.47 4.85 -3.28
CA TYR A 10 -6.65 5.31 -4.65
C TYR A 10 -8.07 5.79 -4.96
N ALA A 11 -9.09 5.05 -4.51
CA ALA A 11 -10.49 5.35 -4.85
C ALA A 11 -11.11 6.33 -3.85
N GLU A 12 -10.99 6.05 -2.55
CA GLU A 12 -11.56 6.91 -1.51
C GLU A 12 -10.67 8.11 -1.21
N ARG A 13 -9.37 8.01 -1.53
CA ARG A 13 -8.35 9.03 -1.25
C ARG A 13 -8.34 9.45 0.23
N SER A 14 -8.57 8.49 1.12
CA SER A 14 -8.74 8.68 2.57
C SER A 14 -7.60 8.02 3.34
N ASN A 15 -6.72 8.82 3.94
CA ASN A 15 -5.67 8.29 4.81
C ASN A 15 -6.24 7.58 6.05
N THR A 16 -7.36 8.06 6.57
CA THR A 16 -7.97 7.56 7.81
C THR A 16 -8.49 6.15 7.61
N HIS A 17 -9.19 5.90 6.49
CA HIS A 17 -9.63 4.55 6.14
C HIS A 17 -8.45 3.63 5.78
N ALA A 18 -7.41 4.15 5.11
CA ALA A 18 -6.23 3.35 4.80
C ALA A 18 -5.54 2.84 6.08
N LEU A 19 -5.46 3.68 7.12
CA LEU A 19 -4.87 3.31 8.41
C LEU A 19 -5.60 2.15 9.11
N GLU A 20 -6.90 1.95 8.88
CA GLU A 20 -7.67 0.84 9.49
C GLU A 20 -7.20 -0.56 9.07
N PHE A 21 -6.43 -0.63 7.97
CA PHE A 21 -5.87 -1.87 7.43
C PHE A 21 -4.41 -2.09 7.80
N LEU A 22 -3.79 -1.17 8.54
CA LEU A 22 -2.43 -1.28 9.03
C LEU A 22 -2.42 -1.81 10.46
N ALA A 23 -1.43 -2.64 10.78
CA ALA A 23 -1.17 -3.06 12.15
C ALA A 23 -0.59 -1.89 12.97
N PRO A 24 -0.75 -1.89 14.30
CA PRO A 24 -0.01 -0.98 15.16
C PRO A 24 1.49 -1.07 14.90
N GLY A 25 2.13 0.07 14.64
CA GLY A 25 3.57 0.11 14.32
C GLY A 25 3.93 -0.35 12.91
N ALA A 26 2.99 -0.38 11.97
CA ALA A 26 3.29 -0.75 10.58
C ALA A 26 4.36 0.18 9.95
N GLU A 27 5.28 -0.42 9.20
CA GLU A 27 6.43 0.26 8.61
C GLU A 27 6.47 0.10 7.09
N GLY A 28 6.98 1.12 6.41
CA GLY A 28 7.45 1.02 5.04
C GLY A 28 8.96 0.80 5.02
N VAL A 29 9.43 0.02 4.06
CA VAL A 29 10.86 -0.19 3.79
C VAL A 29 11.14 0.21 2.35
N ASN A 30 12.04 1.17 2.14
CA ASN A 30 12.56 1.49 0.82
C ASN A 30 13.93 0.79 0.66
N THR A 31 14.00 -0.20 -0.24
CA THR A 31 15.19 -1.04 -0.39
C THR A 31 16.32 -0.34 -1.12
N GLN A 32 16.03 0.65 -1.98
CA GLN A 32 17.07 1.42 -2.68
C GLN A 32 17.83 2.35 -1.73
N ARG A 33 17.15 2.95 -0.76
CA ARG A 33 17.73 3.89 0.22
C ARG A 33 18.12 3.23 1.53
N GLY A 34 17.76 1.95 1.73
CA GLY A 34 18.00 1.23 2.99
C GLY A 34 17.25 1.84 4.18
N GLU A 35 16.11 2.48 3.92
CA GLU A 35 15.37 3.28 4.90
C GLU A 35 14.12 2.53 5.39
N ARG A 36 13.85 2.63 6.68
CA ARG A 36 12.57 2.27 7.30
C ARG A 36 11.87 3.52 7.78
N TYR A 37 10.56 3.59 7.58
CA TYR A 37 9.75 4.74 8.00
C TYR A 37 8.37 4.28 8.49
N PRO A 38 7.79 4.97 9.49
CA PRO A 38 6.46 4.64 9.97
C PRO A 38 5.40 4.98 8.91
N LEU A 39 4.40 4.11 8.73
CA LEU A 39 3.26 4.38 7.84
C LEU A 39 2.21 5.24 8.56
N THR A 40 2.54 6.50 8.81
CA THR A 40 1.64 7.46 9.46
C THR A 40 0.55 7.98 8.52
N GLY A 41 -0.52 8.54 9.09
CA GLY A 41 -1.57 9.18 8.30
C GLY A 41 -1.06 10.34 7.43
N GLU A 42 -0.07 11.09 7.90
CA GLU A 42 0.57 12.16 7.12
C GLU A 42 1.38 11.59 5.94
N PHE A 43 2.15 10.52 6.18
CA PHE A 43 2.90 9.86 5.11
C PHE A 43 1.97 9.31 4.02
N ILE A 44 0.91 8.62 4.43
CA ILE A 44 -0.11 8.09 3.51
C ILE A 44 -0.79 9.23 2.75
N GLN A 45 -1.18 10.31 3.43
CA GLN A 45 -1.83 11.46 2.78
C GLN A 45 -0.90 12.16 1.78
N SER A 46 0.39 12.25 2.09
CA SER A 46 1.41 12.79 1.17
C SER A 46 1.50 11.94 -0.09
N GLY A 47 1.47 10.62 0.04
CA GLY A 47 1.36 9.70 -1.09
C GLY A 47 0.10 9.93 -1.93
N ILE A 48 -1.09 9.91 -1.30
CA ILE A 48 -2.38 10.12 -1.96
C ILE A 48 -2.39 11.45 -2.73
N SER A 49 -1.83 12.50 -2.14
CA SER A 49 -1.78 13.84 -2.73
C SER A 49 -0.92 13.93 -3.99
N LYS A 50 0.05 13.02 -4.17
CA LYS A 50 0.89 12.94 -5.37
C LYS A 50 0.21 12.20 -6.53
N VAL A 51 -0.80 11.38 -6.23
CA VAL A 51 -1.57 10.66 -7.24
C VAL A 51 -2.65 11.57 -7.80
N ALA A 52 -2.66 11.75 -9.13
CA ALA A 52 -3.67 12.53 -9.82
C ALA A 52 -5.09 12.00 -9.53
N ALA A 53 -6.07 12.90 -9.41
CA ALA A 53 -7.42 12.51 -9.00
C ALA A 53 -8.14 11.61 -10.04
N ASN A 54 -7.73 11.68 -11.31
CA ASN A 54 -8.25 10.85 -12.40
C ASN A 54 -7.42 9.57 -12.65
N THR A 55 -6.51 9.22 -11.74
CA THR A 55 -5.75 7.97 -11.83
C THR A 55 -6.68 6.78 -11.66
N ARG A 56 -6.68 5.88 -12.64
CA ARG A 56 -7.18 4.51 -12.49
C ARG A 56 -6.05 3.64 -11.97
N TYR A 57 -6.40 2.63 -11.19
CA TYR A 57 -5.42 1.72 -10.63
C TYR A 57 -5.86 0.26 -10.80
N CYS A 58 -4.88 -0.61 -11.03
CA CYS A 58 -5.06 -2.06 -11.00
C CYS A 58 -4.15 -2.63 -9.93
N VAL A 59 -4.68 -3.56 -9.12
CA VAL A 59 -3.90 -4.27 -8.09
C VAL A 59 -3.89 -5.75 -8.41
N ARG A 60 -2.71 -6.33 -8.52
CA ARG A 60 -2.50 -7.79 -8.59
C ARG A 60 -1.83 -8.23 -7.28
N ILE A 61 -2.40 -9.24 -6.64
CA ILE A 61 -1.96 -9.75 -5.34
C ILE A 61 -1.71 -11.24 -5.49
N GLU A 62 -0.50 -11.69 -5.17
CA GLU A 62 -0.11 -13.10 -5.27
C GLU A 62 0.55 -13.55 -3.95
N PRO A 63 0.29 -14.78 -3.49
CA PRO A 63 0.95 -15.30 -2.30
C PRO A 63 2.46 -15.50 -2.55
N ASP A 64 3.29 -15.08 -1.61
CA ASP A 64 4.75 -15.32 -1.58
C ASP A 64 5.10 -16.40 -0.54
N SER A 65 4.61 -16.21 0.68
CA SER A 65 4.69 -17.18 1.78
C SER A 65 3.47 -17.02 2.69
N ILE A 66 3.44 -17.74 3.81
CA ILE A 66 2.27 -17.82 4.71
C ILE A 66 1.67 -16.46 5.09
N ASP A 67 2.53 -15.47 5.30
CA ASP A 67 2.20 -14.12 5.77
C ASP A 67 2.64 -13.02 4.80
N ARG A 68 3.17 -13.38 3.62
CA ARG A 68 3.74 -12.45 2.65
C ARG A 68 3.08 -12.53 1.28
N TRP A 69 2.96 -11.37 0.64
CA TRP A 69 2.24 -11.18 -0.60
C TRP A 69 3.05 -10.33 -1.57
N GLN A 70 3.23 -10.81 -2.80
CA GLN A 70 3.70 -9.98 -3.90
C GLN A 70 2.52 -9.12 -4.38
N VAL A 71 2.71 -7.81 -4.43
CA VAL A 71 1.69 -6.85 -4.83
C VAL A 71 2.24 -5.99 -5.95
N GLU A 72 1.56 -6.00 -7.09
CA GLU A 72 1.84 -5.11 -8.21
C GLU A 72 0.69 -4.12 -8.35
N ILE A 73 1.02 -2.84 -8.36
CA ILE A 73 0.08 -1.73 -8.56
C ILE A 73 0.45 -1.05 -9.87
N THR A 74 -0.53 -0.94 -10.76
CA THR A 74 -0.39 -0.18 -12.01
C THR A 74 -1.28 1.05 -11.94
N GLU A 75 -0.71 2.23 -12.13
CA GLU A 75 -1.42 3.51 -12.20
C GLU A 75 -1.55 3.95 -13.66
N GLN A 76 -2.74 4.46 -14.02
CA GLN A 76 -3.05 4.91 -15.36
C GLN A 76 -3.80 6.23 -15.37
N VAL A 77 -3.39 7.16 -16.22
CA VAL A 77 -4.11 8.41 -16.49
C VAL A 77 -4.54 8.40 -17.95
N GLY A 78 -5.86 8.43 -18.20
CA GLY A 78 -6.37 8.13 -19.53
C GLY A 78 -5.95 6.71 -19.96
N SER A 79 -5.36 6.57 -21.16
CA SER A 79 -4.82 5.29 -21.66
C SER A 79 -3.34 5.06 -21.34
N GLU A 80 -2.68 6.03 -20.70
CA GLU A 80 -1.25 5.95 -20.40
C GLU A 80 -1.01 5.30 -19.05
N THR A 81 -0.09 4.33 -18.98
CA THR A 81 0.43 3.81 -17.72
C THR A 81 1.49 4.75 -17.19
N THR A 82 1.21 5.40 -16.06
CA THR A 82 2.07 6.43 -15.45
C THR A 82 3.03 5.84 -14.43
N ALA A 83 2.67 4.73 -13.79
CA ALA A 83 3.55 4.03 -12.85
C ALA A 83 3.21 2.54 -12.76
N VAL A 84 4.24 1.72 -12.49
CA VAL A 84 4.11 0.33 -12.05
C VAL A 84 4.99 0.15 -10.82
N THR A 85 4.37 -0.14 -9.68
CA THR A 85 5.06 -0.34 -8.41
C THR A 85 4.91 -1.78 -7.97
N ARG A 86 6.03 -2.42 -7.59
CA ARG A 86 6.04 -3.77 -7.02
C ARG A 86 6.42 -3.68 -5.55
N GLN A 87 5.63 -4.35 -4.72
CA GLN A 87 5.76 -4.34 -3.28
C GLN A 87 5.73 -5.78 -2.77
N LEU A 88 6.51 -6.04 -1.72
CA LEU A 88 6.35 -7.22 -0.90
C LEU A 88 5.68 -6.79 0.41
N ILE A 89 4.46 -7.28 0.63
CA ILE A 89 3.67 -6.94 1.81
C ILE A 89 3.71 -8.10 2.80
N THR A 90 4.09 -7.81 4.04
CA THR A 90 3.96 -8.73 5.18
C THR A 90 2.73 -8.39 5.98
N THR A 91 2.02 -9.42 6.43
CA THR A 91 0.77 -9.31 7.18
C THR A 91 0.91 -9.96 8.54
N THR A 92 0.11 -9.51 9.50
CA THR A 92 0.05 -10.08 10.85
C THR A 92 -1.39 -10.15 11.32
N THR A 93 -1.66 -10.98 12.32
CA THR A 93 -2.98 -11.06 12.94
C THR A 93 -2.94 -10.38 14.31
N VAL A 94 -3.76 -9.34 14.48
CA VAL A 94 -3.93 -8.61 15.75
C VAL A 94 -5.40 -8.68 16.11
N ASP A 95 -5.71 -9.18 17.31
CA ASP A 95 -7.08 -9.33 17.82
C ASP A 95 -8.04 -10.02 16.83
N GLY A 96 -7.54 -11.05 16.14
CA GLY A 96 -8.31 -11.82 15.15
C GLY A 96 -8.49 -11.14 13.78
N ARG A 97 -7.90 -9.96 13.56
CA ARG A 97 -7.90 -9.25 12.27
C ARG A 97 -6.55 -9.38 11.58
N THR A 98 -6.55 -9.77 10.31
CA THR A 98 -5.35 -9.73 9.47
C THR A 98 -5.11 -8.30 8.96
N LEU A 99 -3.97 -7.73 9.32
CA LEU A 99 -3.55 -6.36 9.04
C LEU A 99 -2.18 -6.34 8.34
N ILE A 100 -1.87 -5.24 7.67
CA ILE A 100 -0.57 -5.03 7.01
C ILE A 100 0.45 -4.59 8.07
N ALA A 101 1.54 -5.34 8.22
CA ALA A 101 2.62 -5.02 9.15
C ALA A 101 3.78 -4.30 8.45
N THR A 102 4.09 -4.67 7.21
CA THR A 102 5.20 -4.08 6.47
C THR A 102 4.89 -3.98 4.99
N ILE A 103 5.28 -2.86 4.38
CA ILE A 103 5.26 -2.66 2.93
C ILE A 103 6.71 -2.42 2.48
N VAL A 104 7.27 -3.38 1.76
CA VAL A 104 8.61 -3.25 1.18
C VAL A 104 8.48 -2.85 -0.28
N ALA A 105 9.11 -1.75 -0.68
CA ALA A 105 9.14 -1.26 -2.05
C ALA A 105 10.57 -0.85 -2.44
N PRO A 106 10.93 -0.88 -3.74
CA PRO A 106 12.16 -0.28 -4.24
C PRO A 106 12.21 1.23 -3.97
#